data_AF-A0A7W0KVE3-F1
#
_entry.id   AF-A0A7W0KVE3-F1
#
_cell.length_a   1.000
_cell.length_b   1.000
_cell.length_c   1.000
_cell.angle_alpha   90.00
_cell.angle_beta   90.00
_cell.angle_gamma   90.00
#
_symmetry.space_group_name_H-M   'P 1'
#
loop_
_entity.id
_entity.type
_entity.pdbx_description
1 polymer ?
#
loop_
_entity_poly.entity_id
_entity_poly.type
_entity_poly.pdbx_seq_one_letter_code
_entity_poly.pdbx_strand_id
1 'polypeptide(L)'
;LEAIVDARAGGAAPNIERLHTRRWARPGTALCLLVDRSGSMTGRPLATGAVTAAAVALRSPADFSVVSFARDAVVVKAQDRSRTVEVVVDAVLALRGYGTTNLAGALSAAGAQLARSSATRRIAVLLSDCRSTEPGDVVHAASFLDELVIVAPAGDDEAAVELAAATDAVMTTVTGPSDAANALARVLS
;
A
#
# COMPACT_ATOMS: atom_id res chain seq x y z
N LEU A 1 -27.07 -32.46 -1.57
CA LEU A 1 -26.24 -32.95 -0.44
C LEU A 1 -26.25 -34.48 -0.49
N GLU A 2 -25.74 -35.07 -1.58
CA GLU A 2 -25.77 -36.54 -1.81
C GLU A 2 -24.54 -37.07 -2.56
N ALA A 3 -23.65 -36.19 -3.05
CA ALA A 3 -22.44 -36.60 -3.78
C ALA A 3 -21.19 -36.78 -2.88
N ILE A 4 -21.30 -36.53 -1.57
CA ILE A 4 -20.17 -36.61 -0.62
C ILE A 4 -20.12 -37.96 0.10
N VAL A 5 -21.19 -38.77 0.07
CA VAL A 5 -21.23 -40.03 0.82
C VAL A 5 -20.63 -41.22 0.05
N ASP A 6 -20.60 -41.19 -1.29
CA ASP A 6 -20.10 -42.32 -2.10
C ASP A 6 -18.58 -42.35 -2.33
N ALA A 7 -17.84 -41.30 -1.97
CA ALA A 7 -16.40 -41.25 -2.23
C ALA A 7 -15.52 -41.95 -1.17
N ARG A 8 -16.11 -42.59 -0.14
CA ARG A 8 -15.35 -43.28 0.93
C ARG A 8 -15.15 -44.77 0.73
N ALA A 9 -15.72 -45.39 -0.31
CA ALA A 9 -15.67 -46.84 -0.51
C ALA A 9 -14.69 -47.33 -1.60
N GLY A 10 -13.93 -46.43 -2.24
CA GLY A 10 -13.26 -46.74 -3.51
C GLY A 10 -11.75 -46.57 -3.57
N GLY A 11 -11.01 -46.47 -2.45
CA GLY A 11 -9.55 -46.69 -2.38
C GLY A 11 -8.62 -45.99 -3.41
N ALA A 12 -9.09 -44.99 -4.15
CA ALA A 12 -8.35 -44.36 -5.22
C ALA A 12 -7.80 -43.01 -4.75
N ALA A 13 -6.48 -42.91 -4.68
CA ALA A 13 -5.80 -41.65 -4.40
C ALA A 13 -6.22 -40.59 -5.43
N PRO A 14 -6.66 -39.39 -5.01
CA PRO A 14 -7.02 -38.34 -5.96
C PRO A 14 -5.79 -37.96 -6.80
N ASN A 15 -5.97 -37.97 -8.13
CA ASN A 15 -4.94 -37.57 -9.07
C ASN A 15 -4.58 -36.08 -8.85
N ILE A 16 -3.36 -35.84 -8.34
CA ILE A 16 -2.84 -34.51 -7.98
C ILE A 16 -2.85 -33.56 -9.18
N GLU A 17 -2.69 -34.07 -10.42
CA GLU A 17 -2.68 -33.24 -11.63
C GLU A 17 -4.05 -32.66 -12.02
N ARG A 18 -5.13 -33.06 -11.34
CA ARG A 18 -6.49 -32.51 -11.55
C ARG A 18 -6.99 -31.65 -10.40
N LEU A 19 -6.13 -31.28 -9.47
CA LEU A 19 -6.48 -30.36 -8.39
C LEU A 19 -6.54 -28.91 -8.91
N HIS A 20 -7.57 -28.57 -9.68
CA HIS A 20 -7.92 -27.18 -9.94
C HIS A 20 -8.51 -26.58 -8.66
N THR A 21 -7.66 -25.95 -7.85
CA THR A 21 -8.12 -25.11 -6.75
C THR A 21 -8.91 -23.93 -7.33
N ARG A 22 -10.24 -24.03 -7.35
CA ARG A 22 -11.07 -22.82 -7.37
C ARG A 22 -10.82 -22.13 -6.04
N ARG A 23 -9.79 -21.28 -5.96
CA ARG A 23 -9.70 -20.31 -4.89
C ARG A 23 -11.04 -19.58 -4.89
N TRP A 24 -11.81 -19.74 -3.82
CA TRP A 24 -12.67 -18.66 -3.37
C TRP A 24 -11.74 -17.49 -3.10
N ALA A 25 -11.44 -16.73 -4.16
CA ALA A 25 -10.65 -15.53 -4.06
C ALA A 25 -11.50 -14.58 -3.25
N ARG A 26 -11.02 -14.21 -2.06
CA ARG A 26 -11.43 -12.93 -1.47
C ARG A 26 -11.38 -11.89 -2.61
N PRO A 27 -12.35 -10.96 -2.69
CA PRO A 27 -12.26 -9.88 -3.65
C PRO A 27 -10.83 -9.30 -3.57
N GLY A 28 -10.10 -9.32 -4.69
CA GLY A 28 -8.68 -8.96 -4.66
C GLY A 28 -8.53 -7.54 -4.11
N THR A 29 -7.56 -7.32 -3.22
CA THR A 29 -7.22 -5.99 -2.71
C THR A 29 -5.96 -5.51 -3.42
N ALA A 30 -6.06 -4.39 -4.12
CA ALA A 30 -4.89 -3.69 -4.66
C ALA A 30 -4.41 -2.62 -3.69
N LEU A 31 -3.09 -2.53 -3.50
CA LEU A 31 -2.47 -1.58 -2.58
C LEU A 31 -1.48 -0.68 -3.32
N CYS A 32 -1.60 0.64 -3.20
CA CYS A 32 -0.58 1.58 -3.67
C CYS A 32 0.06 2.28 -2.47
N LEU A 33 1.32 1.97 -2.17
CA LEU A 33 2.09 2.66 -1.15
C LEU A 33 2.71 3.94 -1.71
N LEU A 34 2.41 5.07 -1.09
CA LEU A 34 3.07 6.36 -1.29
C LEU A 34 4.08 6.57 -0.15
N VAL A 35 5.36 6.77 -0.50
CA VAL A 35 6.45 7.05 0.43
C VAL A 35 6.93 8.48 0.25
N ASP A 36 6.66 9.33 1.24
CA ASP A 36 7.17 10.69 1.27
C ASP A 36 8.68 10.69 1.48
N ARG A 37 9.39 11.42 0.62
CA ARG A 37 10.84 11.64 0.67
C ARG A 37 11.22 13.12 0.60
N SER A 38 10.29 14.02 0.95
CA SER A 38 10.55 15.46 1.04
C SER A 38 11.57 15.78 2.14
N GLY A 39 11.38 15.18 3.32
CA GLY A 39 12.29 15.27 4.46
C GLY A 39 13.53 14.35 4.36
N SER A 40 14.39 14.41 5.37
CA SER A 40 15.61 13.58 5.43
C SER A 40 15.27 12.09 5.52
N MET A 41 15.45 11.35 4.42
CA MET A 41 15.27 9.90 4.35
C MET A 41 16.49 9.14 4.86
N THR A 42 16.87 9.35 6.12
CA THR A 42 18.05 8.73 6.73
C THR A 42 17.69 8.00 8.02
N GLY A 43 18.21 6.78 8.20
CA GLY A 43 17.95 5.98 9.39
C GLY A 43 16.49 5.56 9.51
N ARG A 44 15.78 6.06 10.54
CA ARG A 44 14.45 5.59 10.94
C ARG A 44 13.37 5.73 9.85
N PRO A 45 13.17 6.89 9.19
CA PRO A 45 12.13 7.04 8.16
C PRO A 45 12.32 6.10 6.97
N LEU A 46 13.58 5.91 6.54
CA LEU A 46 13.95 5.01 5.46
C LEU A 46 13.62 3.54 5.81
N ALA A 47 13.98 3.12 7.02
CA ALA A 47 13.66 1.78 7.52
C ALA A 47 12.14 1.58 7.71
N THR A 48 11.40 2.60 8.16
CA THR A 48 9.94 2.56 8.27
C THR A 48 9.31 2.40 6.89
N GLY A 49 9.76 3.16 5.89
CA GLY A 49 9.31 3.02 4.50
C GLY A 49 9.56 1.63 3.95
N ALA A 50 10.75 1.06 4.19
CA ALA A 50 11.10 -0.28 3.74
C ALA A 50 10.22 -1.37 4.37
N VAL A 51 9.99 -1.33 5.69
CA VAL A 51 9.11 -2.30 6.36
C VAL A 51 7.65 -2.13 5.92
N THR A 52 7.20 -0.88 5.71
CA THR A 52 5.86 -0.59 5.19
C THR A 52 5.69 -1.17 3.78
N ALA A 53 6.69 -1.01 2.90
CA ALA A 53 6.70 -1.58 1.56
C ALA A 53 6.68 -3.11 1.59
N ALA A 54 7.49 -3.73 2.45
CA ALA A 54 7.48 -5.18 2.65
C ALA A 54 6.11 -5.67 3.15
N ALA A 55 5.51 -5.00 4.13
CA ALA A 55 4.19 -5.35 4.65
C ALA A 55 3.09 -5.23 3.59
N VAL A 56 3.14 -4.19 2.74
CA VAL A 56 2.22 -4.04 1.59
C VAL A 56 2.41 -5.17 0.59
N ALA A 57 3.66 -5.46 0.20
CA ALA A 57 3.98 -6.51 -0.76
C ALA A 57 3.58 -7.91 -0.26
N LEU A 58 3.72 -8.19 1.04
CA LEU A 58 3.30 -9.48 1.63
C LEU A 58 1.78 -9.63 1.71
N ARG A 59 1.02 -8.54 1.82
CA ARG A 59 -0.45 -8.56 1.85
C ARG A 59 -1.06 -8.75 0.47
N SER A 60 -0.52 -8.07 -0.54
CA SER A 60 -0.99 -8.19 -1.92
C SER A 60 0.17 -8.44 -2.89
N PRO A 61 0.80 -9.63 -2.85
CA PRO A 61 2.03 -9.90 -3.62
C PRO A 61 1.82 -9.85 -5.13
N ALA A 62 0.60 -10.08 -5.59
CA ALA A 62 0.23 -10.02 -7.00
C ALA A 62 -0.22 -8.62 -7.45
N ASP A 63 -0.60 -7.73 -6.53
CA ASP A 63 -1.37 -6.53 -6.88
C ASP A 63 -1.05 -5.35 -5.94
N PHE A 64 0.15 -4.81 -6.07
CA PHE A 64 0.59 -3.63 -5.32
C PHE A 64 1.44 -2.67 -6.15
N SER A 65 1.60 -1.43 -5.71
CA SER A 65 2.59 -0.50 -6.27
C SER A 65 3.30 0.26 -5.16
N VAL A 66 4.47 0.80 -5.48
CA VAL A 66 5.21 1.70 -4.60
C VAL A 66 5.57 2.94 -5.40
N VAL A 67 5.16 4.09 -4.91
CA VAL A 67 5.44 5.41 -5.47
C VAL A 67 6.18 6.20 -4.39
N SER A 68 7.32 6.77 -4.73
CA SER A 68 8.01 7.71 -3.85
C SER A 68 7.77 9.12 -4.35
N PHE A 69 7.51 10.07 -3.45
CA PHE A 69 7.18 11.43 -3.85
C PHE A 69 7.88 12.49 -2.99
N ALA A 70 8.14 13.63 -3.63
CA ALA A 70 8.49 14.90 -3.01
C ALA A 70 7.78 15.98 -3.85
N ARG A 71 8.51 16.82 -4.58
CA ARG A 71 7.96 17.65 -5.66
C ARG A 71 7.31 16.81 -6.76
N ASP A 72 7.99 15.73 -7.14
CA ASP A 72 7.58 14.80 -8.19
C ASP A 72 7.29 13.41 -7.62
N ALA A 73 6.29 12.74 -8.18
CA ALA A 73 5.96 11.35 -7.89
C ALA A 73 6.68 10.39 -8.85
N VAL A 74 7.44 9.45 -8.30
CA VAL A 74 8.23 8.48 -9.05
C VAL A 74 7.75 7.07 -8.71
N VAL A 75 7.38 6.31 -9.73
CA VAL A 75 6.94 4.92 -9.57
C VAL A 75 8.17 4.03 -9.34
N VAL A 76 8.38 3.61 -8.09
CA VAL A 76 9.42 2.66 -7.71
C VAL A 76 9.06 1.25 -8.18
N LYS A 77 7.80 0.86 -7.99
CA LYS A 77 7.22 -0.42 -8.45
C LYS A 77 5.84 -0.15 -9.03
N ALA A 78 5.63 -0.53 -10.29
CA ALA A 78 4.37 -0.35 -10.99
C ALA A 78 3.34 -1.44 -10.63
N GLN A 79 2.05 -1.08 -10.59
CA GLN A 79 0.95 -1.99 -10.26
C GLN A 79 0.96 -3.27 -11.13
N ASP A 80 1.14 -3.11 -12.43
CA ASP A 80 1.10 -4.13 -13.48
C ASP A 80 2.45 -4.85 -13.73
N ARG A 81 3.44 -4.64 -12.86
CA ARG A 81 4.77 -5.28 -12.97
C ARG A 81 5.05 -6.14 -11.75
N SER A 82 5.52 -7.36 -11.96
CA SER A 82 6.01 -8.21 -10.87
C SER A 82 7.45 -7.82 -10.48
N ARG A 83 7.71 -7.74 -9.18
CA ARG A 83 9.04 -7.60 -8.57
C ARG A 83 9.02 -8.35 -7.24
N THR A 84 10.16 -8.91 -6.84
CA THR A 84 10.27 -9.55 -5.53
C THR A 84 10.28 -8.50 -4.42
N VAL A 85 9.95 -8.92 -3.20
CA VAL A 85 9.90 -8.03 -2.04
C VAL A 85 11.27 -7.40 -1.79
N GLU A 86 12.34 -8.18 -1.93
CA GLU A 86 13.73 -7.77 -1.73
C GLU A 86 14.09 -6.60 -2.66
N VAL A 87 13.78 -6.72 -3.96
CA VAL A 87 14.06 -5.65 -4.94
C VAL A 87 13.31 -4.37 -4.62
N VAL A 88 12.08 -4.48 -4.13
CA VAL A 88 11.28 -3.31 -3.74
C VAL A 88 11.84 -2.66 -2.47
N VAL A 89 12.19 -3.48 -1.47
CA VAL A 89 12.79 -3.01 -0.22
C VAL A 89 14.13 -2.31 -0.49
N ASP A 90 15.01 -2.91 -1.29
CA ASP A 90 16.29 -2.30 -1.66
C ASP A 90 16.09 -0.98 -2.39
N ALA A 91 15.12 -0.89 -3.29
CA ALA A 91 14.79 0.35 -3.98
C ALA A 91 14.26 1.44 -3.03
N VAL A 92 13.47 1.07 -2.02
CA VAL A 92 13.02 2.00 -0.98
C VAL A 92 14.18 2.45 -0.09
N LEU A 93 15.09 1.55 0.29
CA LEU A 93 16.30 1.88 1.06
C LEU A 93 17.30 2.73 0.25
N ALA A 94 17.21 2.70 -1.08
CA ALA A 94 18.00 3.56 -1.96
C ALA A 94 17.44 4.98 -2.10
N LEU A 95 16.24 5.26 -1.58
CA LEU A 95 15.64 6.60 -1.66
C LEU A 95 16.53 7.64 -0.96
N ARG A 96 16.42 8.87 -1.44
CA ARG A 96 17.12 10.03 -0.91
C ARG A 96 16.13 11.15 -0.65
N GLY A 97 16.27 11.75 0.52
CA GLY A 97 15.36 12.77 1.00
C GLY A 97 15.77 14.15 0.53
N TYR A 98 15.00 14.77 -0.35
CA TYR A 98 15.24 16.14 -0.81
C TYR A 98 13.96 16.75 -1.38
N GLY A 99 13.64 17.97 -0.95
CA GLY A 99 12.76 18.88 -1.66
C GLY A 99 11.48 19.22 -0.91
N THR A 100 10.50 19.69 -1.68
CA THR A 100 9.16 20.04 -1.24
C THR A 100 8.23 18.84 -1.31
N THR A 101 6.98 19.03 -0.88
CA THR A 101 5.97 17.98 -0.75
C THR A 101 4.78 18.36 -1.62
N ASN A 102 4.55 17.59 -2.68
CA ASN A 102 3.39 17.71 -3.57
C ASN A 102 2.43 16.55 -3.33
N LEU A 103 1.54 16.70 -2.33
CA LEU A 103 0.59 15.64 -1.97
C LEU A 103 -0.46 15.41 -3.05
N ALA A 104 -1.00 16.45 -3.67
CA ALA A 104 -2.01 16.32 -4.72
C ALA A 104 -1.49 15.50 -5.91
N GLY A 105 -0.24 15.77 -6.34
CA GLY A 105 0.43 15.00 -7.38
C GLY A 105 0.69 13.55 -6.98
N ALA A 106 1.06 13.30 -5.71
CA ALA A 106 1.26 11.96 -5.17
C ALA A 106 -0.03 11.12 -5.16
N LEU A 107 -1.14 11.70 -4.68
CA LEU A 107 -2.46 11.05 -4.66
C LEU A 107 -2.97 10.76 -6.08
N SER A 108 -2.78 11.70 -7.00
CA SER A 108 -3.09 11.50 -8.42
C SER A 108 -2.29 10.34 -9.02
N ALA A 109 -0.99 10.24 -8.71
CA ALA A 109 -0.15 9.14 -9.15
C ALA A 109 -0.60 7.79 -8.56
N ALA A 110 -1.06 7.76 -7.31
CA ALA A 110 -1.64 6.56 -6.71
C ALA A 110 -2.92 6.12 -7.42
N GLY A 111 -3.84 7.05 -7.72
CA GLY A 111 -5.03 6.76 -8.51
C GLY A 111 -4.69 6.14 -9.87
N ALA A 112 -3.69 6.69 -10.56
CA ALA A 112 -3.20 6.14 -11.83
C ALA A 112 -2.56 4.74 -11.68
N GLN A 113 -1.92 4.42 -10.55
CA GLN A 113 -1.46 3.05 -10.27
C GLN A 113 -2.62 2.09 -10.05
N LEU A 114 -3.53 2.44 -9.15
CA LEU A 114 -4.66 1.59 -8.75
C LEU A 114 -5.64 1.35 -9.89
N ALA A 115 -5.80 2.31 -10.82
CA ALA A 115 -6.61 2.15 -12.02
C ALA A 115 -6.11 1.04 -12.98
N ARG A 116 -4.87 0.55 -12.80
CA ARG A 116 -4.30 -0.55 -13.60
C ARG A 116 -4.61 -1.93 -13.02
N SER A 117 -5.22 -1.98 -11.84
CA SER A 117 -5.65 -3.22 -11.21
C SER A 117 -7.12 -3.53 -11.55
N SER A 118 -7.46 -4.81 -11.62
CA SER A 118 -8.83 -5.31 -11.69
C SER A 118 -9.41 -5.69 -10.30
N ALA A 119 -8.70 -5.37 -9.22
CA ALA A 119 -9.13 -5.55 -7.84
C ALA A 119 -10.41 -4.76 -7.56
N THR A 120 -11.31 -5.36 -6.79
CA THR A 120 -12.57 -4.73 -6.39
C THR A 120 -12.39 -3.78 -5.20
N ARG A 121 -11.34 -3.97 -4.39
CA ARG A 121 -10.95 -3.05 -3.30
C ARG A 121 -9.58 -2.48 -3.65
N ARG A 122 -9.47 -1.14 -3.73
CA ARG A 122 -8.25 -0.44 -4.11
C ARG A 122 -7.91 0.58 -3.03
N ILE A 123 -6.74 0.44 -2.42
CA ILE A 123 -6.36 1.25 -1.26
C ILE A 123 -5.07 1.99 -1.56
N ALA A 124 -5.08 3.30 -1.42
CA ALA A 124 -3.87 4.10 -1.35
C ALA A 124 -3.40 4.17 0.10
N VAL A 125 -2.14 3.85 0.35
CA VAL A 125 -1.51 3.94 1.67
C VAL A 125 -0.48 5.06 1.63
N LEU A 126 -0.70 6.14 2.35
CA LEU A 126 0.15 7.32 2.40
C LEU A 126 1.04 7.30 3.65
N LEU A 127 2.35 7.10 3.48
CA LEU A 127 3.34 7.27 4.54
C LEU A 127 3.93 8.68 4.46
N SER A 128 3.36 9.62 5.25
CA SER A 128 3.72 11.05 5.25
C SER A 128 3.20 11.73 6.52
N ASP A 129 3.84 12.84 6.93
CA ASP A 129 3.30 13.78 7.93
C ASP A 129 2.13 14.64 7.36
N CYS A 130 1.86 14.51 6.06
CA CYS A 130 0.81 15.19 5.30
C CYS A 130 0.95 16.72 5.23
N ARG A 131 2.15 17.27 5.45
CA ARG A 131 2.43 18.70 5.27
C ARG A 131 2.76 18.99 3.80
N SER A 132 1.78 19.46 3.03
CA SER A 132 2.04 19.91 1.64
C SER A 132 2.75 21.26 1.63
N THR A 133 3.81 21.38 0.82
CA THR A 133 4.53 22.64 0.61
C THR A 133 4.47 23.13 -0.83
N GLU A 134 3.95 22.31 -1.75
CA GLU A 134 3.59 22.72 -3.10
C GLU A 134 2.07 23.00 -3.19
N PRO A 135 1.66 23.92 -4.08
CA PRO A 135 0.25 24.20 -4.32
C PRO A 135 -0.45 23.00 -4.96
N GLY A 136 -1.70 22.78 -4.59
CA GLY A 136 -2.55 21.74 -5.15
C GLY A 136 -3.78 21.48 -4.27
N ASP A 137 -4.86 21.02 -4.89
CA ASP A 137 -6.05 20.62 -4.16
C ASP A 137 -5.94 19.15 -3.73
N VAL A 138 -5.42 18.94 -2.53
CA VAL A 138 -5.17 17.60 -1.97
C VAL A 138 -6.48 16.85 -1.72
N VAL A 139 -7.52 17.55 -1.25
CA VAL A 139 -8.84 16.95 -0.97
C VAL A 139 -9.50 16.51 -2.27
N HIS A 140 -9.45 17.35 -3.31
CA HIS A 140 -9.94 16.97 -4.62
C HIS A 140 -9.16 15.78 -5.20
N ALA A 141 -7.83 15.75 -5.09
CA ALA A 141 -7.04 14.61 -5.55
C ALA A 141 -7.38 13.32 -4.78
N ALA A 142 -7.60 13.40 -3.47
CA ALA A 142 -8.03 12.28 -2.64
C ALA A 142 -9.41 11.74 -3.05
N SER A 143 -10.33 12.62 -3.50
CA SER A 143 -11.69 12.22 -3.86
C SER A 143 -11.80 11.25 -5.05
N PHE A 144 -10.72 11.06 -5.81
CA PHE A 144 -10.63 10.07 -6.90
C PHE A 144 -10.13 8.70 -6.44
N LEU A 145 -9.76 8.55 -5.16
CA LEU A 145 -9.34 7.28 -4.57
C LEU A 145 -10.54 6.59 -3.93
N ASP A 146 -10.66 5.27 -4.13
CA ASP A 146 -11.72 4.48 -3.50
C ASP A 146 -11.55 4.43 -1.97
N GLU A 147 -10.30 4.32 -1.50
CA GLU A 147 -9.93 4.23 -0.09
C GLU A 147 -8.55 4.85 0.11
N LEU A 148 -8.43 5.73 1.11
CA LEU A 148 -7.18 6.34 1.53
C LEU A 148 -6.88 5.96 2.98
N VAL A 149 -5.67 5.44 3.21
CA VAL A 149 -5.13 5.14 4.53
C VAL A 149 -3.90 6.00 4.75
N ILE A 150 -3.89 6.78 5.82
CA ILE A 150 -2.77 7.63 6.20
C ILE A 150 -1.99 6.97 7.33
N VAL A 151 -0.67 6.88 7.17
CA VAL A 151 0.28 6.36 8.14
C VAL A 151 1.26 7.49 8.47
N ALA A 152 1.01 8.20 9.57
CA ALA A 152 1.80 9.35 9.97
C ALA A 152 2.89 8.98 10.99
N PRO A 153 4.04 9.68 11.03
CA PRO A 153 4.99 9.55 12.12
C PRO A 153 4.33 9.94 13.46
N ALA A 154 4.50 9.11 14.49
CA ALA A 154 3.97 9.44 15.82
C ALA A 154 4.65 10.71 16.38
N GLY A 155 3.84 11.70 16.78
CA GLY A 155 4.31 12.99 17.29
C GLY A 155 4.51 14.07 16.21
N ASP A 156 4.18 13.77 14.95
CA ASP A 156 4.11 14.74 13.84
C ASP A 156 2.95 14.38 12.90
N ASP A 157 1.75 14.30 13.48
CA ASP A 157 0.53 13.82 12.82
C ASP A 157 -0.59 14.88 12.73
N GLU A 158 -0.36 16.11 13.19
CA GLU A 158 -1.39 17.17 13.16
C GLU A 158 -1.99 17.39 11.77
N ALA A 159 -1.14 17.57 10.75
CA ALA A 159 -1.60 17.75 9.37
C ALA A 159 -2.22 16.47 8.79
N ALA A 160 -1.80 15.29 9.25
CA ALA A 160 -2.39 14.02 8.86
C ALA A 160 -3.81 13.86 9.44
N VAL A 161 -4.04 14.30 10.69
CA VAL A 161 -5.37 14.33 11.33
C VAL A 161 -6.30 15.26 10.57
N GLU A 162 -5.84 16.45 10.21
CA GLU A 162 -6.62 17.42 9.42
C GLU A 162 -7.00 16.85 8.05
N LEU A 163 -6.04 16.25 7.34
CA LEU A 163 -6.28 15.64 6.03
C LEU A 163 -7.25 14.46 6.14
N ALA A 164 -7.09 13.61 7.16
CA ALA A 164 -7.98 12.47 7.40
C ALA A 164 -9.42 12.93 7.60
N ALA A 165 -9.63 13.96 8.43
CA ALA A 165 -10.95 14.54 8.67
C ALA A 165 -11.57 15.15 7.39
N ALA A 166 -10.75 15.79 6.55
CA ALA A 166 -11.22 16.41 5.30
C ALA A 166 -11.53 15.41 4.18
N THR A 167 -10.98 14.19 4.25
CA THR A 167 -11.07 13.17 3.19
C THR A 167 -11.79 11.90 3.60
N ASP A 168 -12.25 11.82 4.85
CA ASP A 168 -12.78 10.59 5.48
C ASP A 168 -11.78 9.41 5.43
N ALA A 169 -10.47 9.73 5.40
CA ALA A 169 -9.42 8.72 5.34
C ALA A 169 -9.22 8.04 6.70
N VAL A 170 -8.93 6.75 6.67
CA VAL A 170 -8.52 6.03 7.87
C VAL A 170 -7.08 6.41 8.21
N MET A 171 -6.80 6.75 9.47
CA MET A 171 -5.46 7.12 9.91
C MET A 171 -4.92 6.19 10.99
N THR A 172 -3.61 5.95 10.95
CA THR A 172 -2.83 5.44 12.08
C THR A 172 -1.48 6.13 12.17
N THR A 173 -0.81 5.99 13.31
CA THR A 173 0.53 6.51 13.52
C THR A 173 1.55 5.38 13.66
N VAL A 174 2.81 5.67 13.35
CA VAL A 174 3.94 4.75 13.50
C VAL A 174 5.10 5.40 14.24
N THR A 175 5.63 4.70 15.24
CA THR A 175 6.81 5.15 15.98
C THR A 175 8.14 4.81 15.29
N GLY A 176 8.10 3.85 14.36
CA GLY A 176 9.27 3.37 13.63
C GLY A 176 9.02 2.06 12.88
N PRO A 177 10.09 1.42 12.38
CA PRO A 177 10.00 0.24 11.52
C PRO A 177 9.30 -0.96 12.18
N SER A 178 9.59 -1.22 13.45
CA SER A 178 9.04 -2.37 14.18
C SER A 178 7.53 -2.31 14.38
N ASP A 179 6.93 -1.13 14.27
CA ASP A 179 5.49 -0.91 14.46
C ASP A 179 4.73 -0.85 13.12
N ALA A 180 5.41 -0.52 12.01
CA ALA A 180 4.79 -0.28 10.70
C ALA A 180 3.89 -1.43 10.22
N ALA A 181 4.36 -2.69 10.33
CA ALA A 181 3.58 -3.84 9.90
C ALA A 181 2.31 -4.05 10.76
N ASN A 182 2.41 -3.82 12.06
CA ASN A 182 1.27 -3.93 12.99
C ASN A 182 0.27 -2.79 12.78
N ALA A 183 0.76 -1.56 12.57
CA ALA A 183 -0.07 -0.41 12.25
C ALA A 183 -0.91 -0.65 10.99
N LEU A 184 -0.27 -1.10 9.91
CA LEU A 184 -0.99 -1.48 8.68
C LEU A 184 -1.99 -2.61 8.90
N ALA A 185 -1.68 -3.59 9.76
CA ALA A 185 -2.60 -4.70 10.01
C ALA A 185 -3.91 -4.26 10.67
N ARG A 186 -3.89 -3.20 11.48
CA ARG A 186 -5.09 -2.65 12.12
C ARG A 186 -6.00 -1.97 11.11
N VAL A 187 -5.43 -1.14 10.25
CA VAL A 187 -6.19 -0.27 9.33
C VAL A 187 -6.55 -0.92 8.00
N LEU A 188 -5.83 -1.97 7.57
CA LEU A 188 -6.10 -2.70 6.33
C LEU A 188 -6.91 -3.99 6.54
N SER A 189 -7.62 -4.11 7.67
CA SER A 189 -8.38 -5.32 7.99
C SER A 189 -9.64 -5.50 7.14
#